data_AF-A0A1F7I552-F1
#
_entry.id   AF-A0A1F7I552-F1
#
_cell.length_a   1.000
_cell.length_b   1.000
_cell.length_c   1.000
_cell.angle_alpha   90.00
_cell.angle_beta   90.00
_cell.angle_gamma   90.00
#
_symmetry.space_group_name_H-M   'P 1'
#
loop_
_entity.id
_entity.type
_entity.pdbx_description
1 polymer ?
#
loop_
_entity_poly.entity_id
_entity_poly.type
_entity_poly.pdbx_seq_one_letter_code
_entity_poly.pdbx_strand_id
1 'polypeptide(L)'
;MRRRNEYGFTYLEILVVLLVIGVLLTISISAYVNLRTNSMDQRRKTDLEQLRSALEQYRSVNNAYPTPGASPGLSFGTDSLEDATHTYMATIPQDPESPRRTYFYTTVGDDYTLATELTRAEDLACQSSPGGDSCGQEGSGFGCNYCLGSYGKK
;
A
#
# COMPACT_ATOMS: atom_id res chain seq x y z
N MET A 1 31.03 -46.07 39.35
CA MET A 1 30.24 -44.97 38.76
C MET A 1 31.16 -44.07 37.96
N ARG A 2 31.02 -44.04 36.62
CA ARG A 2 31.85 -43.22 35.72
C ARG A 2 31.32 -41.77 35.80
N ARG A 3 32.09 -40.83 36.38
CA ARG A 3 31.74 -39.40 36.32
C ARG A 3 31.89 -38.93 34.88
N ARG A 4 30.80 -38.45 34.29
CA ARG A 4 30.85 -37.69 33.03
C ARG A 4 31.49 -36.34 33.35
N ASN A 5 32.52 -35.96 32.60
CA ASN A 5 33.02 -34.58 32.62
C ASN A 5 31.93 -33.69 32.04
N GLU A 6 31.34 -32.84 32.86
CA GLU A 6 30.50 -31.74 32.41
C GLU A 6 31.42 -30.58 32.04
N TYR A 7 31.59 -30.34 30.75
CA TYR A 7 32.30 -29.17 30.24
C TYR A 7 31.34 -27.97 30.31
N GLY A 8 31.65 -27.00 31.17
CA GLY A 8 30.91 -25.73 31.24
C GLY A 8 31.41 -24.74 30.20
N PHE A 9 30.50 -23.91 29.66
CA PHE A 9 30.84 -22.80 28.77
C PHE A 9 31.75 -21.79 29.48
N THR A 10 32.77 -21.29 28.79
CA THR A 10 33.66 -20.26 29.34
C THR A 10 33.07 -18.86 29.16
N TYR A 11 33.42 -17.91 30.05
CA TYR A 11 33.01 -16.50 29.90
C TYR A 11 33.44 -15.91 28.56
N LEU A 12 34.60 -16.32 28.04
CA LEU A 12 35.08 -15.90 26.73
C LEU A 12 34.19 -16.40 25.59
N GLU A 13 33.64 -17.60 25.72
CA GLU A 13 32.79 -18.21 24.71
C GLU A 13 31.46 -17.47 24.58
N ILE A 14 30.85 -17.11 25.71
CA ILE A 14 29.65 -16.27 25.72
C ILE A 14 29.96 -14.84 25.24
N LEU A 15 31.15 -14.30 25.55
CA LEU A 15 31.56 -12.96 25.09
C LEU A 15 31.68 -12.89 23.56
N VAL A 16 32.32 -13.88 22.94
CA VAL A 16 32.46 -13.93 21.46
C VAL A 16 31.09 -14.12 20.81
N VAL A 17 30.21 -14.95 21.38
CA VAL A 17 28.86 -15.17 20.84
C VAL A 17 28.03 -13.88 20.87
N LEU A 18 28.06 -13.12 21.96
CA LEU A 18 27.34 -11.84 22.05
C LEU A 18 27.88 -10.80 21.06
N LEU A 19 29.20 -10.80 20.82
CA LEU A 19 29.82 -9.94 19.80
C LEU A 19 29.28 -10.28 18.41
N VAL A 20 29.26 -11.57 18.04
CA VAL A 20 28.75 -12.02 16.73
C VAL A 20 27.26 -11.71 16.58
N ILE A 21 26.44 -11.98 17.61
CA ILE A 21 25.01 -11.67 17.61
C ILE A 21 24.79 -10.15 17.43
N GLY A 22 25.57 -9.31 18.11
CA GLY A 22 25.48 -7.86 17.96
C GLY A 22 25.70 -7.40 16.52
N VAL A 23 26.72 -7.94 15.84
CA VAL A 23 26.97 -7.63 14.42
C VAL A 23 25.82 -8.11 13.54
N LEU A 24 25.34 -9.34 13.73
CA LEU A 24 24.24 -9.89 12.92
C LEU A 24 22.93 -9.12 13.09
N LEU A 25 22.62 -8.64 14.30
CA LEU A 25 21.40 -7.89 14.57
C LEU A 25 21.36 -6.54 13.84
N THR A 26 22.48 -5.82 13.77
CA THR A 26 22.54 -4.52 13.08
C THR A 26 22.22 -4.64 11.59
N ILE A 27 22.80 -5.64 10.91
CA ILE A 27 22.53 -5.92 9.49
C ILE A 27 21.07 -6.34 9.31
N SER A 28 20.56 -7.21 10.18
CA SER A 28 19.21 -7.77 10.10
C SER A 28 18.11 -6.70 10.20
N ILE A 29 18.27 -5.71 11.08
CA ILE A 29 17.28 -4.62 11.25
C ILE A 29 17.13 -3.80 9.96
N SER A 30 18.26 -3.45 9.33
CA SER A 30 18.23 -2.64 8.10
C SER A 30 17.55 -3.37 6.93
N ALA A 31 17.79 -4.68 6.80
CA ALA A 31 17.12 -5.51 5.80
C ALA A 31 15.61 -5.62 6.07
N TYR A 32 15.23 -5.79 7.34
CA TYR A 32 13.82 -5.89 7.74
C TYR A 32 13.01 -4.63 7.39
N VAL A 33 13.56 -3.43 7.65
CA VAL A 33 12.88 -2.17 7.33
C VAL A 33 12.61 -2.06 5.82
N ASN A 34 13.60 -2.37 4.98
CA ASN A 34 13.43 -2.35 3.52
C ASN A 34 12.38 -3.36 3.03
N LEU A 35 12.40 -4.58 3.57
CA LEU A 35 11.41 -5.60 3.23
C LEU A 35 9.99 -5.18 3.62
N ARG A 36 9.84 -4.58 4.81
CA ARG A 36 8.54 -4.06 5.25
C ARG A 36 8.03 -2.98 4.30
N THR A 37 8.84 -1.96 4.00
CA THR A 37 8.44 -0.88 3.08
C THR A 37 8.04 -1.42 1.71
N ASN A 38 8.85 -2.32 1.13
CA ASN A 38 8.54 -2.94 -0.15
C ASN A 38 7.23 -3.76 -0.11
N SER A 39 6.98 -4.49 0.98
CA SER A 39 5.74 -5.27 1.14
C SER A 39 4.49 -4.38 1.19
N MET A 40 4.62 -3.19 1.80
CA MET A 40 3.52 -2.23 1.89
C MET A 40 3.27 -1.56 0.55
N ASP A 41 4.33 -1.15 -0.16
CA ASP A 41 4.20 -0.59 -1.52
C ASP A 41 3.60 -1.63 -2.48
N GLN A 42 4.02 -2.90 -2.39
CA GLN A 42 3.44 -3.97 -3.20
C GLN A 42 1.96 -4.22 -2.88
N ARG A 43 1.58 -4.12 -1.59
CA ARG A 43 0.18 -4.21 -1.18
C ARG A 43 -0.64 -3.06 -1.77
N ARG A 44 -0.15 -1.82 -1.69
CA ARG A 44 -0.81 -0.65 -2.30
C ARG A 44 -1.04 -0.83 -3.80
N LYS A 45 -0.02 -1.28 -4.53
CA LYS A 45 -0.14 -1.58 -5.97
C LYS A 45 -1.20 -2.66 -6.24
N THR A 46 -1.19 -3.73 -5.44
CA THR A 46 -2.16 -4.83 -5.57
C THR A 46 -3.58 -4.37 -5.28
N ASP A 47 -3.78 -3.57 -4.23
CA ASP A 47 -5.07 -3.00 -3.85
C ASP A 47 -5.64 -2.13 -4.99
N LEU A 48 -4.81 -1.28 -5.61
CA LEU A 48 -5.24 -0.45 -6.72
C LEU A 48 -5.56 -1.25 -7.98
N GLU A 49 -4.83 -2.32 -8.30
CA GLU A 49 -5.15 -3.21 -9.43
C GLU A 49 -6.44 -4.01 -9.19
N GLN A 50 -6.72 -4.42 -7.95
CA GLN A 50 -8.00 -5.04 -7.59
C GLN A 50 -9.15 -4.05 -7.78
N LEU A 51 -8.97 -2.81 -7.30
CA LEU A 51 -9.96 -1.76 -7.46
C LEU A 51 -10.17 -1.39 -8.94
N ARG A 52 -9.10 -1.33 -9.73
CA ARG A 52 -9.15 -1.15 -11.19
C ARG A 52 -10.04 -2.21 -11.82
N SER A 53 -9.81 -3.49 -11.53
CA SER A 53 -10.62 -4.59 -12.05
C SER A 53 -12.10 -4.45 -11.66
N ALA A 54 -12.39 -4.08 -10.41
CA ALA A 54 -13.75 -3.88 -9.93
C ALA A 54 -14.43 -2.69 -10.61
N LEU A 55 -13.72 -1.60 -10.87
CA LEU A 55 -14.21 -0.43 -11.60
C LEU A 55 -14.53 -0.75 -13.06
N GLU A 56 -13.71 -1.57 -13.73
CA GLU A 56 -14.02 -2.03 -15.09
C GLU A 56 -15.27 -2.93 -15.13
N GLN A 57 -15.44 -3.81 -14.13
CA GLN A 57 -16.67 -4.60 -14.02
C GLN A 57 -17.90 -3.72 -13.77
N TYR A 58 -17.78 -2.71 -12.91
CA TYR A 58 -18.84 -1.73 -12.67
C TYR A 58 -19.24 -1.02 -13.97
N ARG A 59 -18.27 -0.51 -14.73
CA ARG A 59 -18.52 0.16 -16.01
C ARG A 59 -19.15 -0.77 -17.04
N SER A 60 -18.74 -2.04 -17.09
CA SER A 60 -19.30 -3.00 -18.04
C SER A 60 -20.81 -3.21 -17.89
N VAL A 61 -21.37 -2.97 -16.69
CA VAL A 61 -22.80 -3.12 -16.43
C VAL A 61 -23.51 -1.77 -16.44
N ASN A 62 -22.90 -0.74 -15.83
CA ASN A 62 -23.53 0.56 -15.60
C ASN A 62 -23.24 1.59 -16.70
N ASN A 63 -22.40 1.27 -17.69
CA ASN A 63 -21.94 2.16 -18.78
C ASN A 63 -21.25 3.45 -18.31
N ALA A 64 -20.90 3.55 -17.03
CA ALA A 64 -20.22 4.68 -16.43
C ALA A 64 -19.39 4.21 -15.23
N TYR A 65 -18.37 4.97 -14.86
CA TYR A 65 -17.66 4.78 -13.59
C TYR A 65 -18.45 5.41 -12.43
N PRO A 66 -18.33 4.90 -11.20
CA PRO A 66 -19.01 5.49 -10.04
C PRO A 66 -18.52 6.92 -9.84
N THR A 67 -19.43 7.88 -9.75
CA THR A 67 -19.07 9.26 -9.46
C THR A 67 -18.63 9.38 -8.00
N PRO A 68 -17.49 10.03 -7.70
CA PRO A 68 -17.09 10.30 -6.32
C PRO A 68 -18.21 11.03 -5.57
N GLY A 69 -18.45 10.66 -4.31
CA GLY A 69 -19.39 11.37 -3.43
C GLY A 69 -18.84 12.72 -2.94
N ALA A 70 -19.45 13.27 -1.89
CA ALA A 70 -19.00 14.50 -1.22
C ALA A 70 -17.83 14.25 -0.27
N SER A 71 -16.65 13.93 -0.82
CA SER A 71 -15.28 13.88 -0.23
C SER A 71 -14.41 13.16 -1.26
N PRO A 72 -13.10 13.44 -1.42
CA PRO A 72 -12.37 13.10 -2.64
C PRO A 72 -12.24 11.58 -2.82
N GLY A 73 -13.13 10.99 -3.61
CA GLY A 73 -13.08 9.60 -4.05
C GLY A 73 -14.16 8.67 -3.46
N LEU A 74 -13.90 7.37 -3.59
CA LEU A 74 -14.69 6.29 -3.01
C LEU A 74 -14.49 6.24 -1.49
N SER A 75 -15.41 5.61 -0.75
CA SER A 75 -15.25 5.41 0.69
C SER A 75 -14.34 4.22 1.00
N PHE A 76 -13.03 4.46 0.99
CA PHE A 76 -12.02 3.44 1.29
C PHE A 76 -12.12 2.95 2.73
N GLY A 77 -12.04 1.63 2.94
CA GLY A 77 -12.02 0.97 4.24
C GLY A 77 -13.38 0.71 4.88
N THR A 78 -14.45 1.35 4.41
CA THR A 78 -15.79 1.24 5.02
C THR A 78 -16.85 0.69 4.09
N ASP A 79 -16.86 1.15 2.82
CA ASP A 79 -17.96 0.81 1.91
C ASP A 79 -17.50 -0.23 0.89
N SER A 80 -18.49 -0.88 0.30
CA SER A 80 -18.36 -1.73 -0.86
C SER A 80 -18.52 -0.93 -2.16
N LEU A 81 -17.95 -1.43 -3.24
CA LEU A 81 -18.23 -0.95 -4.59
C LEU A 81 -19.39 -1.77 -5.16
N GLU A 82 -20.59 -1.19 -5.19
CA GLU A 82 -21.84 -1.88 -5.56
C GLU A 82 -22.72 -0.98 -6.43
N ASP A 83 -23.62 -1.61 -7.19
CA ASP A 83 -24.81 -0.96 -7.77
C ASP A 83 -26.09 -1.49 -7.08
N ALA A 84 -27.27 -1.13 -7.60
CA ALA A 84 -28.55 -1.55 -7.04
C ALA A 84 -28.78 -3.08 -6.99
N THR A 85 -27.97 -3.85 -7.72
CA THR A 85 -28.16 -5.26 -8.04
C THR A 85 -26.91 -6.14 -7.90
N HIS A 86 -25.71 -5.55 -7.92
CA HIS A 86 -24.43 -6.26 -7.93
C HIS A 86 -23.42 -5.64 -6.98
N THR A 87 -22.69 -6.51 -6.26
CA THR A 87 -21.49 -6.14 -5.51
C THR A 87 -20.25 -6.49 -6.34
N TYR A 88 -19.47 -5.47 -6.73
CA TYR A 88 -18.23 -5.64 -7.48
C TYR A 88 -17.02 -5.82 -6.57
N MET A 89 -17.06 -5.20 -5.39
CA MET A 89 -16.05 -5.39 -4.36
C MET A 89 -16.66 -5.18 -2.99
N ALA A 90 -16.57 -6.19 -2.12
CA ALA A 90 -17.23 -6.20 -0.81
C ALA A 90 -16.65 -5.18 0.19
N THR A 91 -15.41 -4.76 0.02
CA THR A 91 -14.80 -3.70 0.83
C THR A 91 -13.73 -3.02 0.00
N ILE A 92 -13.82 -1.71 -0.13
CA ILE A 92 -12.79 -0.94 -0.80
C ILE A 92 -11.53 -0.92 0.06
N PRO A 93 -10.37 -1.39 -0.43
CA PRO A 93 -9.14 -1.46 0.38
C PRO A 93 -8.72 -0.09 0.91
N GLN A 94 -8.17 -0.05 2.10
CA GLN A 94 -7.56 1.16 2.67
C GLN A 94 -6.04 0.98 2.75
N ASP A 95 -5.29 2.08 2.70
CA ASP A 95 -3.85 2.05 2.92
C ASP A 95 -3.48 1.33 4.23
N PRO A 96 -2.48 0.44 4.20
CA PRO A 96 -2.12 -0.37 5.36
C PRO A 96 -1.38 0.39 6.48
N GLU A 97 -0.94 1.63 6.26
CA GLU A 97 -0.11 2.38 7.23
C GLU A 97 -0.89 3.41 8.04
N SER A 98 -1.93 4.04 7.48
CA SER A 98 -2.67 5.08 8.19
C SER A 98 -4.05 5.34 7.60
N PRO A 99 -5.08 5.61 8.42
CA PRO A 99 -6.37 6.14 7.93
C PRO A 99 -6.25 7.56 7.35
N ARG A 100 -5.11 8.23 7.51
CA ARG A 100 -4.84 9.56 6.94
C ARG A 100 -4.23 9.51 5.54
N ARG A 101 -3.65 8.38 5.15
CA ARG A 101 -3.15 8.14 3.79
C ARG A 101 -4.23 7.35 3.08
N THR A 102 -5.11 8.04 2.39
CA THR A 102 -6.19 7.38 1.65
C THR A 102 -5.79 7.28 0.19
N TYR A 103 -6.18 6.18 -0.46
CA TYR A 103 -6.16 6.14 -1.92
C TYR A 103 -7.06 7.27 -2.45
N PHE A 104 -6.70 7.78 -3.63
CA PHE A 104 -7.45 8.83 -4.28
C PHE A 104 -8.13 8.25 -5.51
N TYR A 105 -9.37 8.67 -5.73
CA TYR A 105 -10.17 8.28 -6.88
C TYR A 105 -10.89 9.50 -7.44
N THR A 106 -10.81 9.69 -8.74
CA THR A 106 -11.54 10.74 -9.44
C THR A 106 -11.89 10.28 -10.84
N THR A 107 -12.96 10.84 -11.40
CA THR A 107 -13.48 10.50 -12.73
C THR A 107 -13.55 11.75 -13.58
N VAL A 108 -13.06 11.66 -14.82
CA VAL A 108 -13.24 12.72 -15.84
C VAL A 108 -13.74 12.07 -17.11
N GLY A 109 -15.03 12.29 -17.41
CA GLY A 109 -15.70 11.68 -18.54
C GLY A 109 -15.69 10.15 -18.45
N ASP A 110 -15.05 9.52 -19.44
CA ASP A 110 -14.95 8.07 -19.62
C ASP A 110 -13.66 7.46 -19.06
N ASP A 111 -12.89 8.23 -18.29
CA ASP A 111 -11.65 7.77 -17.65
C ASP A 111 -11.67 8.08 -16.15
N TYR A 112 -10.89 7.31 -15.39
CA TYR A 112 -10.68 7.53 -13.98
C TYR A 112 -9.19 7.58 -13.67
N THR A 113 -8.86 8.20 -12.55
CA THR A 113 -7.53 8.21 -11.98
C THR A 113 -7.62 7.66 -10.57
N LEU A 114 -6.94 6.54 -10.34
CA LEU A 114 -6.58 6.01 -9.04
C LEU A 114 -5.17 6.49 -8.70
N ALA A 115 -4.96 6.99 -7.50
CA ALA A 115 -3.64 7.43 -7.06
C ALA A 115 -3.33 7.01 -5.63
N THR A 116 -2.05 6.77 -5.36
CA THR A 116 -1.52 6.57 -4.02
C THR A 116 -0.11 7.14 -3.93
N GLU A 117 0.36 7.30 -2.69
CA GLU A 117 1.75 7.58 -2.39
C GLU A 117 2.44 6.27 -1.98
N LEU A 118 3.47 5.90 -2.72
CA LEU A 118 4.41 4.86 -2.36
C LEU A 118 5.52 5.47 -1.51
N THR A 119 5.94 4.74 -0.48
CA THR A 119 7.01 5.17 0.42
C THR A 119 8.35 5.24 -0.33
N ARG A 120 8.54 4.36 -1.32
CA ARG A 120 9.60 4.48 -2.30
C ARG A 120 9.05 5.16 -3.54
N ALA A 121 9.51 6.38 -3.81
CA ALA A 121 9.21 7.07 -5.06
C ALA A 121 9.90 6.32 -6.22
N GLU A 122 9.17 5.41 -6.86
CA GLU A 122 9.63 4.69 -8.04
C GLU A 122 9.19 5.37 -9.34
N ASP A 123 8.32 6.38 -9.28
CA ASP A 123 7.64 6.94 -10.44
C ASP A 123 7.49 8.46 -10.42
N LEU A 124 7.34 9.03 -11.63
CA LEU A 124 7.04 10.45 -11.82
C LEU A 124 5.75 10.83 -11.07
N ALA A 125 5.72 12.05 -10.54
CA ALA A 125 4.51 12.64 -9.97
C ALA A 125 3.35 12.56 -10.98
N CYS A 126 2.18 12.15 -10.51
CA CYS A 126 1.04 11.92 -11.38
C CYS A 126 0.60 13.21 -12.08
N GLN A 127 0.91 13.34 -13.38
CA GLN A 127 0.69 14.59 -14.12
C GLN A 127 -0.79 14.89 -14.44
N SER A 128 -1.69 13.94 -14.21
CA SER A 128 -3.11 14.00 -14.62
C SER A 128 -4.07 13.55 -13.52
N SER A 129 -3.85 14.04 -12.30
CA SER A 129 -4.86 13.97 -11.24
C SER A 129 -5.77 15.21 -11.32
N PRO A 130 -7.07 15.07 -11.66
CA PRO A 130 -8.06 16.12 -11.44
C PRO A 130 -8.13 16.43 -9.94
N GLY A 131 -7.45 17.49 -9.51
CA GLY A 131 -7.27 17.85 -8.10
C GLY A 131 -5.84 18.25 -7.70
N GLY A 132 -4.85 18.13 -8.59
CA GLY A 132 -3.45 18.49 -8.33
C GLY A 132 -2.60 17.34 -7.78
N ASP A 133 -1.43 17.66 -7.21
CA ASP A 133 -0.38 16.70 -6.83
C ASP A 133 -0.69 15.84 -5.58
N SER A 134 -1.85 16.00 -4.93
CA SER A 134 -2.10 15.40 -3.61
C SER A 134 -3.06 14.22 -3.63
N CYS A 135 -2.60 13.05 -3.14
CA CYS A 135 -3.46 11.92 -2.77
C CYS A 135 -3.85 12.07 -1.30
N GLY A 136 -5.12 12.40 -1.05
CA GLY A 136 -5.65 12.60 0.29
C GLY A 136 -6.52 13.85 0.37
N GLN A 137 -6.88 14.24 1.60
CA GLN A 137 -7.58 15.49 1.85
C GLN A 137 -6.71 16.67 1.38
N GLU A 138 -7.31 17.72 0.81
CA GLU A 138 -6.57 18.96 0.47
C GLU A 138 -5.78 19.47 1.69
N GLY A 139 -4.50 19.82 1.50
CA GLY A 139 -3.62 20.25 2.58
C GLY A 139 -2.97 19.13 3.41
N SER A 140 -3.12 17.87 3.02
CA SER A 140 -2.51 16.72 3.70
C SER A 140 -0.98 16.58 3.48
N GLY A 141 -0.42 17.26 2.48
CA GLY A 141 1.02 17.27 2.20
C GLY A 141 1.56 15.97 1.60
N PHE A 142 0.70 15.01 1.24
CA PHE A 142 1.06 13.76 0.58
C PHE A 142 1.11 13.94 -0.94
N GLY A 143 2.14 13.43 -1.60
CA GLY A 143 2.31 13.52 -3.04
C GLY A 143 1.89 12.24 -3.76
N CYS A 144 1.03 12.33 -4.79
CA CYS A 144 0.73 11.20 -5.67
C CYS A 144 1.97 10.84 -6.51
N ASN A 145 2.60 9.70 -6.24
CA ASN A 145 3.73 9.20 -7.04
C ASN A 145 3.44 7.86 -7.74
N TYR A 146 2.24 7.30 -7.59
CA TYR A 146 1.80 6.13 -8.33
C TYR A 146 0.34 6.25 -8.72
N CYS A 147 0.07 6.22 -10.03
CA CYS A 147 -1.26 6.38 -10.58
C CYS A 147 -1.62 5.34 -11.63
N LEU A 148 -2.90 4.96 -11.62
CA LEU A 148 -3.52 4.03 -12.55
C LEU A 148 -4.80 4.68 -13.11
N GLY A 149 -5.09 4.43 -14.37
CA GLY A 149 -6.38 4.72 -15.00
C GLY A 149 -6.87 3.54 -15.81
N SER A 150 -7.88 3.77 -16.66
CA SER A 150 -8.50 2.67 -17.43
C SER A 150 -7.49 1.94 -18.31
N TYR A 151 -6.56 2.67 -18.93
CA TYR A 151 -5.52 2.12 -19.82
C TYR A 151 -4.26 1.62 -19.10
N GLY A 152 -4.22 1.65 -17.77
CA GLY A 152 -3.08 1.24 -16.96
C GLY A 152 -2.37 2.43 -16.32
N LYS A 153 -1.06 2.31 -16.14
CA LYS A 153 -0.25 3.29 -15.42
C LYS A 153 -0.21 4.63 -16.18
N LYS A 154 -0.42 5.72 -15.44
CA LYS A 154 -0.40 7.09 -15.94
C LYS A 154 0.94 7.77 -15.69
#